data_AF-A0A009M4Y5-F1
#
_entry.id   AF-A0A009M4Y5-F1
#
_cell.length_a   1.000
_cell.length_b   1.000
_cell.length_c   1.000
_cell.angle_alpha   90.00
_cell.angle_beta   90.00
_cell.angle_gamma   90.00
#
_symmetry.space_group_name_H-M   'P 1'
#
loop_
_entity.id
_entity.type
_entity.pdbx_description
1 polymer ?
#
loop_
_entity_poly.entity_id
_entity_poly.type
_entity_poly.pdbx_seq_one_letter_code
_entity_poly.pdbx_strand_id
1 'polypeptide(L)'
;NNFLDSGGSTADQITQDKNFNLKLEGQESGSQVTYLVSIDDGKTWQETTVTQKDLADGIYQFKALVTDVAGNISETSVQKVVVDTTAPQAGELTLAALADTGISATDQITQDKTFDLKISGQEVNSQIIYW
;
A
#
# COMPACT_ATOMS: atom_id res chain seq x y z
N ASN A 1 -9.29 16.83 5.65
CA ASN A 1 -9.44 15.62 4.82
C ASN A 1 -9.33 14.39 5.71
N ASN A 2 -10.37 13.57 5.68
CA ASN A 2 -10.46 12.30 6.41
C ASN A 2 -9.49 11.29 5.77
N PHE A 3 -9.06 10.26 6.52
CA PHE A 3 -8.37 9.12 5.91
C PHE A 3 -9.27 8.52 4.82
N LEU A 4 -8.78 8.52 3.58
CA LEU A 4 -9.40 7.83 2.45
C LEU A 4 -8.45 6.70 2.09
N ASP A 5 -8.95 5.48 2.13
CA ASP A 5 -8.20 4.31 1.69
C ASP A 5 -8.09 4.34 0.16
N SER A 6 -6.90 4.66 -0.35
CA SER A 6 -6.65 4.93 -1.78
C SER A 6 -6.01 3.76 -2.53
N GLY A 7 -5.86 2.60 -1.88
CA GLY A 7 -5.38 1.39 -2.53
C GLY A 7 -6.42 0.74 -3.45
N GLY A 8 -6.14 -0.50 -3.85
CA GLY A 8 -6.99 -1.25 -4.79
C GLY A 8 -8.39 -1.60 -4.24
N SER A 9 -8.60 -1.43 -2.94
CA SER A 9 -9.86 -1.62 -2.24
C SER A 9 -10.01 -0.53 -1.17
N THR A 10 -11.23 -0.06 -0.94
CA THR A 10 -11.51 0.94 0.10
C THR A 10 -11.86 0.32 1.46
N ALA A 11 -11.72 -1.00 1.59
CA ALA A 11 -12.21 -1.78 2.74
C ALA A 11 -11.13 -2.65 3.39
N ASP A 12 -9.95 -2.76 2.80
CA ASP A 12 -8.86 -3.60 3.32
C ASP A 12 -7.84 -2.80 4.14
N GLN A 13 -7.97 -1.47 4.21
CA GLN A 13 -7.12 -0.57 4.97
C GLN A 13 -5.67 -0.57 4.45
N ILE A 14 -5.48 -0.88 3.17
CA ILE A 14 -4.20 -0.84 2.47
C ILE A 14 -4.18 0.39 1.57
N THR A 15 -3.44 1.42 1.99
CA THR A 15 -3.39 2.71 1.30
C THR A 15 -2.07 2.93 0.56
N GLN A 16 -2.15 3.63 -0.58
CA GLN A 16 -0.98 4.18 -1.26
C GLN A 16 -0.61 5.59 -0.76
N ASP A 17 -1.45 6.18 0.10
CA ASP A 17 -1.22 7.51 0.64
C ASP A 17 -0.27 7.49 1.83
N LYS A 18 0.91 8.08 1.65
CA LYS A 18 1.90 8.30 2.73
C LYS A 18 1.54 9.46 3.66
N ASN A 19 0.48 10.20 3.36
CA ASN A 19 0.10 11.44 4.03
C ASN A 19 -1.40 11.48 4.29
N PHE A 20 -1.80 11.58 5.56
CA PHE A 20 -3.19 11.70 5.95
C PHE A 20 -3.35 12.38 7.31
N ASN A 21 -4.57 12.81 7.63
CA ASN A 21 -4.88 13.35 8.94
C ASN A 21 -5.71 12.35 9.75
N LEU A 22 -5.33 12.17 11.01
CA LEU A 22 -6.16 11.53 12.02
C LEU A 22 -7.34 12.44 12.36
N LYS A 23 -8.49 11.86 12.66
CA LYS A 23 -9.68 12.61 13.07
C LYS A 23 -10.37 11.87 14.19
N LEU A 24 -10.71 12.60 15.25
CA LEU A 24 -11.58 12.15 16.31
C LEU A 24 -12.78 13.10 16.39
N GLU A 25 -13.98 12.54 16.56
CA GLU A 25 -15.23 13.29 16.67
C GLU A 25 -16.04 12.77 17.86
N GLY A 26 -16.96 13.60 18.35
CA GLY A 26 -17.87 13.23 19.45
C GLY A 26 -17.25 13.33 20.85
N GLN A 27 -16.03 13.83 20.98
CA GLN A 27 -15.42 14.13 22.28
C GLN A 27 -16.17 15.24 23.02
N GLU A 28 -16.21 15.16 24.34
CA GLU A 28 -16.80 16.21 25.18
C GLU A 28 -16.04 17.53 25.03
N SER A 29 -16.76 18.65 25.05
CA SER A 29 -16.17 19.98 24.90
C SER A 29 -15.16 20.25 26.01
N GLY A 30 -13.94 20.66 25.63
CA GLY A 30 -12.85 20.94 26.57
C GLY A 30 -11.96 19.73 26.88
N SER A 31 -12.26 18.55 26.33
CA SER A 31 -11.39 17.39 26.46
C SER A 31 -10.06 17.57 25.73
N GLN A 32 -8.99 17.05 26.33
CA GLN A 32 -7.69 16.90 25.68
C GLN A 32 -7.65 15.59 24.89
N VAL A 33 -7.08 15.62 23.69
CA VAL A 33 -6.88 14.44 22.84
C VAL A 33 -5.38 14.24 22.58
N THR A 34 -4.87 13.06 22.91
CA THR A 34 -3.50 12.64 22.60
C THR A 34 -3.55 11.48 21.62
N TYR A 35 -2.95 11.65 20.45
CA TYR A 35 -2.88 10.59 19.44
C TYR A 35 -1.64 9.72 19.67
N LEU A 36 -1.81 8.42 19.53
CA LEU A 36 -0.77 7.43 19.70
C LEU A 36 -0.64 6.57 18.44
N VAL A 37 0.60 6.18 18.13
CA VAL A 37 0.93 5.25 17.04
C VAL A 37 1.78 4.09 17.57
N SER A 38 1.54 2.91 17.02
CA SER A 38 2.37 1.73 17.17
C SER A 38 2.81 1.21 15.80
N ILE A 39 4.06 0.75 15.72
CA ILE A 39 4.68 0.14 14.53
C ILE A 39 5.17 -1.29 14.81
N ASP A 40 4.80 -1.84 15.97
CA ASP A 40 5.28 -3.13 16.47
C ASP A 40 4.14 -4.05 16.92
N ASP A 41 2.99 -3.92 16.24
CA ASP A 41 1.75 -4.65 16.50
C ASP A 41 1.21 -4.42 17.93
N GLY A 42 1.24 -3.15 18.36
CA GLY A 42 0.56 -2.69 19.57
C GLY A 42 1.35 -2.91 20.85
N LYS A 43 2.60 -3.39 20.75
CA LYS A 43 3.46 -3.66 21.91
C LYS A 43 3.97 -2.37 22.55
N THR A 44 4.32 -1.38 21.73
CA THR A 44 4.71 -0.05 22.19
C THR A 44 3.89 1.04 21.50
N TRP A 45 3.59 2.09 22.25
CA TRP A 45 2.82 3.23 21.79
C TRP A 45 3.63 4.51 22.00
N GLN A 46 3.67 5.34 20.97
CA GLN A 46 4.36 6.62 20.97
C GLN A 46 3.38 7.73 20.59
N GLU A 47 3.53 8.92 21.18
CA GLU A 47 2.73 10.07 20.76
C GLU A 47 3.02 10.43 19.31
N THR A 48 1.95 10.78 18.60
CA THR A 48 2.02 11.27 17.23
C THR A 48 1.12 12.50 17.08
N THR A 49 1.20 13.15 15.92
CA THR A 49 0.39 14.34 15.64
C THR A 49 -0.85 13.99 14.83
N VAL A 50 -1.75 14.94 14.67
CA VAL A 50 -2.91 14.78 13.77
C VAL A 50 -2.45 14.51 12.33
N THR A 51 -1.36 15.14 11.89
CA THR A 51 -0.88 15.01 10.51
C THR A 51 0.22 13.97 10.42
N GLN A 52 -0.10 12.86 9.74
CA GLN A 52 0.88 11.86 9.36
C GLN A 52 1.45 12.24 8.00
N LYS A 53 2.78 12.20 7.87
CA LYS A 53 3.46 12.54 6.62
C LYS A 53 4.61 11.61 6.35
N ASP A 54 4.90 11.43 5.06
CA ASP A 54 6.06 10.70 4.56
C ASP A 54 6.25 9.32 5.21
N LEU A 55 5.15 8.62 5.50
CA LEU A 55 5.20 7.29 6.09
C LEU A 55 5.88 6.31 5.13
N ALA A 56 6.74 5.46 5.68
CA ALA A 56 7.32 4.34 4.94
C ALA A 56 6.28 3.22 4.76
N ASP A 57 6.54 2.33 3.81
CA ASP A 57 5.72 1.13 3.65
C ASP A 57 5.80 0.28 4.94
N GLY A 58 4.65 -0.15 5.44
CA GLY A 58 4.58 -0.84 6.72
C GLY A 58 3.19 -0.86 7.35
N ILE A 59 3.11 -1.50 8.52
CA ILE A 59 1.88 -1.61 9.31
C ILE A 59 1.92 -0.57 10.43
N TYR A 60 0.86 0.22 10.52
CA TYR A 60 0.66 1.22 11.55
C TYR A 60 -0.65 0.95 12.30
N GLN A 61 -0.62 1.14 13.62
CA GLN A 61 -1.80 1.09 14.47
C GLN A 61 -1.95 2.43 15.18
N PHE A 62 -3.12 3.03 15.09
CA PHE A 62 -3.43 4.32 15.68
C PHE A 62 -4.53 4.20 16.73
N LYS A 63 -4.40 4.96 17.81
CA LYS A 63 -5.48 5.18 18.78
C LYS A 63 -5.37 6.58 19.37
N ALA A 64 -6.39 7.02 20.09
CA ALA A 64 -6.36 8.26 20.84
C ALA A 64 -6.72 8.03 22.31
N LEU A 65 -6.08 8.81 23.18
CA LEU A 65 -6.47 9.00 24.57
C LEU A 65 -7.29 10.28 24.66
N VAL A 66 -8.44 10.22 25.31
CA VAL A 66 -9.30 11.39 25.56
C VAL A 66 -9.37 11.61 27.06
N THR A 67 -8.90 12.77 27.50
CA THR A 67 -8.93 13.20 28.90
C THR A 67 -9.96 14.30 29.06
N ASP A 68 -11.00 14.08 29.86
CA ASP A 68 -12.01 15.11 30.13
C ASP A 68 -11.47 16.22 31.03
N VAL A 69 -12.27 17.27 31.25
CA VAL A 69 -11.90 18.41 32.09
C VAL A 69 -11.71 18.06 33.57
N ALA A 70 -12.26 16.92 34.03
CA ALA A 70 -12.10 16.41 35.39
C ALA A 70 -10.88 15.48 35.53
N GLY A 71 -10.21 15.14 34.42
CA GLY A 71 -9.04 14.26 34.37
C GLY A 71 -9.37 12.79 34.16
N ASN A 72 -10.61 12.42 33.82
CA ASN A 72 -10.94 11.03 33.47
C ASN A 72 -10.40 10.71 32.06
N ILE A 73 -9.72 9.57 31.93
CA ILE A 73 -9.08 9.13 30.69
C ILE A 73 -9.85 7.96 30.08
N SER A 74 -10.10 8.03 28.78
CA SER A 74 -10.62 6.92 27.97
C SER A 74 -9.76 6.71 26.73
N GLU A 75 -9.79 5.51 26.16
CA GLU A 75 -9.09 5.17 24.92
C GLU A 75 -10.09 4.85 23.80
N THR A 76 -9.74 5.20 22.57
CA THR A 76 -10.48 4.75 21.39
C THR A 76 -10.13 3.30 21.04
N SER A 77 -10.93 2.68 20.17
CA SER A 77 -10.51 1.46 19.47
C SER A 77 -9.24 1.72 18.65
N VAL A 78 -8.45 0.65 18.44
CA VAL A 78 -7.27 0.70 17.58
C VAL A 78 -7.68 0.60 16.12
N GLN A 79 -7.19 1.54 15.31
CA GLN A 79 -7.33 1.52 13.87
C GLN A 79 -6.01 1.05 13.23
N LYS A 80 -6.08 -0.03 12.44
CA LYS A 80 -4.95 -0.52 11.66
C LYS A 80 -4.93 0.17 10.28
N VAL A 81 -3.75 0.50 9.80
CA VAL A 81 -3.48 1.02 8.45
C VAL A 81 -2.24 0.32 7.93
N VAL A 82 -2.28 -0.14 6.69
CA VAL A 82 -1.11 -0.63 5.98
C VAL A 82 -0.77 0.40 4.90
N VAL A 83 0.44 0.93 4.94
CA VAL A 83 0.98 1.77 3.86
C VAL A 83 1.75 0.85 2.93
N ASP A 84 1.36 0.80 1.66
CA ASP A 84 2.04 0.03 0.63
C ASP A 84 2.09 0.84 -0.66
N THR A 85 3.30 1.22 -1.07
CA THR A 85 3.56 1.95 -2.32
C THR A 85 4.47 1.18 -3.26
N THR A 86 4.70 -0.10 -2.96
CA THR A 86 5.53 -0.95 -3.77
C THR A 86 4.77 -1.32 -5.04
N ALA A 87 5.27 -0.84 -6.18
CA ALA A 87 4.70 -1.20 -7.48
C ALA A 87 4.95 -2.69 -7.77
N PRO A 88 3.98 -3.39 -8.38
CA PRO A 88 4.20 -4.77 -8.77
C PRO A 88 5.36 -4.88 -9.77
N GLN A 89 6.13 -5.95 -9.67
CA GLN A 89 7.20 -6.21 -10.63
C GLN A 89 6.59 -6.52 -12.01
N ALA A 90 6.90 -5.68 -13.00
CA ALA A 90 6.59 -5.97 -14.39
C ALA A 90 7.37 -7.22 -14.84
N GLY A 91 6.66 -8.20 -15.39
CA GLY A 91 7.31 -9.33 -16.05
C GLY A 91 8.05 -8.90 -17.32
N GLU A 92 8.95 -9.75 -17.78
CA GLU A 92 9.67 -9.60 -19.04
C GLU A 92 8.87 -10.24 -20.17
N LEU A 93 8.54 -9.46 -21.20
CA LEU A 93 7.92 -9.97 -22.42
C LEU A 93 9.01 -10.50 -23.35
N THR A 94 8.88 -11.77 -23.72
CA THR A 94 9.82 -12.48 -24.59
C THR A 94 9.06 -13.18 -25.70
N LEU A 95 9.76 -13.41 -26.82
CA LEU A 95 9.28 -14.28 -27.89
C LEU A 95 9.77 -15.71 -27.58
N ALA A 96 8.84 -16.62 -27.38
CA ALA A 96 9.12 -18.04 -27.21
C ALA A 96 8.88 -18.78 -28.54
N ALA A 97 9.62 -19.86 -28.74
CA ALA A 97 9.57 -20.68 -29.96
C ALA A 97 9.87 -19.95 -31.27
N LEU A 98 10.39 -18.72 -31.23
CA LEU A 98 10.85 -18.01 -32.41
C LEU A 98 12.15 -18.62 -32.94
N ALA A 99 12.15 -19.06 -34.20
CA ALA A 99 13.36 -19.43 -34.92
C ALA A 99 13.75 -18.32 -35.90
N ASP A 100 15.03 -17.94 -35.96
CA ASP A 100 15.55 -17.04 -37.00
C ASP A 100 15.82 -17.84 -38.28
N THR A 101 14.83 -17.85 -39.18
CA THR A 101 14.83 -18.67 -40.41
C THR A 101 15.13 -17.86 -41.67
N GLY A 102 15.68 -16.65 -41.50
CA GLY A 102 16.18 -15.83 -42.59
C GLY A 102 17.42 -16.41 -43.27
N ILE A 103 17.98 -15.61 -44.17
CA ILE A 103 19.23 -15.95 -44.87
C ILE A 103 20.41 -15.97 -43.87
N SER A 104 20.39 -15.09 -42.88
CA SER A 104 21.38 -15.01 -41.82
C SER A 104 20.77 -15.54 -40.53
N ALA A 105 21.56 -16.25 -39.72
CA ALA A 105 21.11 -16.85 -38.46
C ALA A 105 21.29 -15.92 -37.25
N THR A 106 21.74 -14.68 -37.48
CA THR A 106 22.16 -13.76 -36.40
C THR A 106 21.64 -12.34 -36.57
N ASP A 107 20.87 -12.05 -37.61
CA ASP A 107 20.36 -10.70 -37.88
C ASP A 107 18.91 -10.50 -37.40
N GLN A 108 18.28 -11.53 -36.84
CA GLN A 108 16.91 -11.50 -36.33
C GLN A 108 15.86 -11.26 -37.42
N ILE A 109 16.19 -11.52 -38.69
CA ILE A 109 15.27 -11.40 -39.82
C ILE A 109 14.70 -12.77 -40.15
N THR A 110 13.52 -13.09 -39.61
CA THR A 110 12.94 -14.42 -39.77
C THR A 110 11.82 -14.49 -40.82
N GLN A 111 11.64 -15.68 -41.41
CA GLN A 111 10.41 -16.06 -42.14
C GLN A 111 9.46 -16.90 -41.28
N ASP A 112 9.82 -17.16 -40.03
CA ASP A 112 8.99 -17.86 -39.06
C ASP A 112 7.75 -17.01 -38.75
N LYS A 113 6.59 -17.62 -38.90
CA LYS A 113 5.28 -16.98 -38.69
C LYS A 113 4.57 -17.52 -37.45
N THR A 114 5.24 -18.39 -36.71
CA THR A 114 4.69 -19.11 -35.56
C THR A 114 5.62 -18.88 -34.39
N PHE A 115 5.28 -17.92 -33.54
CA PHE A 115 5.95 -17.68 -32.28
C PHE A 115 4.91 -17.39 -31.21
N ASP A 116 5.29 -17.66 -29.97
CA ASP A 116 4.46 -17.39 -28.81
C ASP A 116 4.96 -16.14 -28.09
N LEU A 117 4.03 -15.34 -27.58
CA LEU A 117 4.34 -14.31 -26.58
C LEU A 117 4.41 -14.98 -25.22
N LYS A 118 5.52 -14.79 -24.52
CA LYS A 118 5.71 -15.31 -23.17
C LYS A 118 6.10 -14.19 -22.22
N ILE A 119 5.42 -14.11 -21.08
CA ILE A 119 5.78 -13.25 -19.97
C ILE A 119 6.40 -14.10 -18.85
N SER A 120 7.55 -13.69 -18.33
CA SER A 120 8.23 -14.33 -17.18
C SER A 120 8.65 -13.32 -16.13
N GLY A 121 8.90 -13.75 -14.89
CA GLY A 121 9.44 -12.89 -13.83
C GLY A 121 8.45 -11.91 -13.19
N GLN A 122 7.16 -12.02 -13.52
CA GLN A 122 6.09 -11.28 -12.83
C GLN A 122 5.85 -11.81 -11.41
N GLU A 123 5.27 -10.97 -10.54
CA GLU A 123 4.86 -11.41 -9.21
C GLU A 123 3.73 -12.45 -9.29
N VAL A 124 3.72 -13.38 -8.32
CA VAL A 124 2.67 -14.39 -8.19
C VAL A 124 1.32 -13.68 -8.05
N ASN A 125 0.34 -14.10 -8.86
CA ASN A 125 -1.01 -13.51 -8.97
C ASN A 125 -1.14 -12.21 -9.78
N SER A 126 -0.10 -11.80 -10.52
CA SER A 126 -0.24 -10.72 -11.53
C SER A 126 -1.21 -11.13 -12.64
N GLN A 127 -2.07 -10.21 -13.10
CA GLN A 127 -2.89 -10.40 -14.29
C GLN A 127 -2.08 -10.11 -15.57
N ILE A 128 -2.01 -11.08 -16.48
CA ILE A 128 -1.47 -10.88 -17.83
C ILE A 128 -2.62 -10.58 -18.79
N ILE A 129 -2.52 -9.46 -19.50
CA ILE A 129 -3.44 -9.10 -20.59
C ILE A 129 -2.63 -8.94 -21.87
N TYR A 130 -2.97 -9.72 -22.90
CA TYR A 130 -2.50 -9.51 -24.27
C TYR A 130 -3.60 -8.75 -25.04
N TRP A 131 -3.26 -7.62 -25.65
CA TRP A 131 -4.17 -6.79 -26.46
C TRP A 131 -4.13 -7.19 -27.93
#